data_AF-A0A238FM26-F1
#
_entry.id   AF-A0A238FM26-F1
#
_cell.length_a   1.000
_cell.length_b   1.000
_cell.length_c   1.000
_cell.angle_alpha   90.00
_cell.angle_beta   90.00
_cell.angle_gamma   90.00
#
_symmetry.space_group_name_H-M   'P 1'
#
loop_
_entity.id
_entity.type
_entity.pdbx_description
1 polymer ?
#
loop_
_entity_poly.entity_id
_entity_poly.type
_entity_poly.pdbx_seq_one_letter_code
_entity_poly.pdbx_strand_id
1 'polypeptide(L)'
;MSQQAIKQAGEVSAANLQKLRSKVTAAEQARAEAEAIAAASESRRRSEAAEYCSGLSRISETFRSLRSSSHPFDVCFKFEAEGVDIWESSSFLSSKSGYFKDLFESGFAETTKEAREVDRCNQPTHLVRISDESSQAFQAIFTWLRTGQMQFDWLGTASTLTAHDSQNGATSAASIYLLAHYLQLSQLVEITLDRVDNYLTPRNVFVELARDWRGKPTEMKDKLLAYAVANWNEVKKSDNLAPMLTEVAENPERGAAFLELMRLVIGL
;
A
#
# COMPACT_ATOMS: atom_id res chain seq x y z
N MET A 1 6.73 -14.00 -79.67
CA MET A 1 7.43 -13.99 -78.36
C MET A 1 6.67 -13.24 -77.24
N SER A 2 5.56 -12.55 -77.50
CA SER A 2 4.90 -11.70 -76.49
C SER A 2 3.96 -12.40 -75.49
N GLN A 3 3.37 -13.56 -75.81
CA GLN A 3 2.39 -14.21 -74.91
C GLN A 3 3.05 -15.05 -73.80
N GLN A 4 4.25 -15.57 -74.04
CA GLN A 4 4.96 -16.44 -73.11
C GLN A 4 5.54 -15.64 -71.92
N ALA A 5 5.98 -14.41 -72.16
CA ALA A 5 6.46 -13.49 -71.12
C ALA A 5 5.31 -13.00 -70.21
N ILE A 6 4.11 -12.75 -70.76
CA ILE A 6 2.94 -12.33 -69.98
C ILE A 6 2.46 -13.47 -69.07
N LYS A 7 2.46 -14.71 -69.56
CA LYS A 7 2.09 -15.89 -68.77
C LYS A 7 3.09 -16.13 -67.62
N GLN A 8 4.39 -16.02 -67.89
CA GLN A 8 5.43 -16.13 -66.86
C GLN A 8 5.34 -15.01 -65.81
N ALA A 9 5.07 -13.76 -66.21
CA ALA A 9 4.89 -12.65 -65.28
C ALA A 9 3.65 -12.83 -64.37
N GLY A 10 2.57 -13.40 -64.91
CA GLY A 10 1.36 -13.74 -64.14
C GLY A 10 1.59 -14.84 -63.12
N GLU A 11 2.34 -15.89 -63.48
CA GLU A 11 2.68 -17.01 -62.59
C GLU A 11 3.62 -16.58 -61.45
N VAL A 12 4.60 -15.72 -61.75
CA VAL A 12 5.50 -15.14 -60.72
C VAL A 12 4.73 -14.22 -59.75
N SER A 13 3.75 -13.46 -60.25
CA SER A 13 2.89 -12.61 -59.42
C SER A 13 1.99 -13.41 -58.48
N ALA A 14 1.38 -14.50 -58.98
CA ALA A 14 0.54 -15.39 -58.18
C ALA A 14 1.34 -16.12 -57.08
N ALA A 15 2.54 -16.60 -57.39
CA ALA A 15 3.42 -17.24 -56.41
C ALA A 15 3.86 -16.26 -55.29
N ASN A 16 4.14 -15.00 -55.63
CA ASN A 16 4.49 -13.98 -54.66
C ASN A 16 3.31 -13.62 -53.74
N LEU A 17 2.09 -13.54 -54.27
CA LEU A 17 0.89 -13.30 -53.45
C LEU A 17 0.59 -14.45 -52.49
N GLN A 18 0.77 -15.70 -52.92
CA GLN A 18 0.60 -16.87 -52.06
C GLN A 18 1.66 -16.93 -50.95
N LYS A 19 2.90 -16.56 -51.27
CA LYS A 19 3.99 -16.41 -50.29
C LYS A 19 3.73 -15.29 -49.29
N LEU A 20 3.10 -14.19 -49.72
CA LEU A 20 2.74 -13.09 -48.82
C LEU A 20 1.59 -13.47 -47.88
N ARG A 21 0.54 -14.13 -48.40
CA ARG A 21 -0.60 -14.62 -47.60
C ARG A 21 -0.15 -15.59 -46.51
N SER A 22 0.69 -16.56 -46.85
CA SER A 22 1.24 -17.53 -45.88
C SER A 22 2.08 -16.85 -44.78
N LYS A 23 2.83 -15.80 -45.11
CA LYS A 23 3.57 -15.01 -44.11
C LYS A 23 2.64 -14.23 -43.17
N VAL A 24 1.58 -13.61 -43.71
CA VAL A 24 0.61 -12.86 -42.89
C VAL A 24 -0.12 -13.80 -41.93
N THR A 25 -0.60 -14.95 -42.41
CA THR A 25 -1.26 -15.94 -41.53
C THR A 25 -0.34 -16.49 -40.46
N ALA A 26 0.95 -16.72 -40.77
CA ALA A 26 1.93 -17.15 -39.78
C ALA A 26 2.20 -16.07 -38.72
N ALA A 27 2.25 -14.80 -39.12
CA ALA A 27 2.43 -13.68 -38.20
C ALA A 27 1.21 -13.46 -37.28
N GLU A 28 0.00 -13.60 -37.81
CA GLU A 28 -1.25 -13.53 -37.03
C GLU A 28 -1.33 -14.67 -36.02
N GLN A 29 -0.97 -15.89 -36.42
CA GLN A 29 -0.93 -17.05 -35.53
C GLN A 29 0.10 -16.87 -34.41
N ALA A 30 1.31 -16.40 -34.74
CA ALA A 30 2.35 -16.12 -33.75
C ALA A 30 1.92 -15.01 -32.76
N ARG A 31 1.21 -13.98 -33.24
CA ARG A 31 0.66 -12.93 -32.38
C ARG A 31 -0.40 -13.47 -31.43
N ALA A 32 -1.34 -14.28 -31.94
CA ALA A 32 -2.38 -14.90 -31.12
C ALA A 32 -1.78 -15.84 -30.05
N GLU A 33 -0.73 -16.58 -30.39
CA GLU A 33 -0.01 -17.44 -29.45
C GLU A 33 0.72 -16.63 -28.37
N ALA A 34 1.40 -15.54 -28.74
CA ALA A 34 2.05 -14.65 -27.77
C ALA A 34 1.04 -14.00 -26.81
N GLU A 35 -0.12 -13.57 -27.32
CA GLU A 35 -1.19 -13.00 -26.50
C GLU A 35 -1.79 -14.04 -25.54
N ALA A 36 -1.98 -15.29 -26.00
CA ALA A 36 -2.44 -16.39 -25.16
C ALA A 36 -1.42 -16.73 -24.04
N ILE A 37 -0.11 -16.72 -24.34
CA ILE A 37 0.95 -16.94 -23.34
C ILE A 37 0.96 -15.79 -22.31
N ALA A 38 0.85 -14.54 -22.76
CA ALA A 38 0.78 -13.38 -21.87
C ALA A 38 -0.44 -13.46 -20.94
N ALA A 39 -1.61 -13.76 -21.50
CA ALA A 39 -2.85 -13.92 -20.72
C ALA A 39 -2.76 -15.08 -19.71
N ALA A 40 -2.17 -16.21 -20.09
CA ALA A 40 -1.96 -17.35 -19.19
C ALA A 40 -0.99 -16.99 -18.05
N SER A 41 0.08 -16.24 -18.34
CA SER A 41 1.06 -15.80 -17.33
C SER A 41 0.45 -14.82 -16.32
N GLU A 42 -0.41 -13.91 -16.78
CA GLU A 42 -1.12 -12.95 -15.93
C GLU A 42 -2.16 -13.66 -15.05
N SER A 43 -2.91 -14.62 -15.61
CA SER A 43 -3.86 -15.44 -14.85
C SER A 43 -3.16 -16.22 -13.73
N ARG A 44 -2.00 -16.83 -14.03
CA ARG A 44 -1.18 -17.52 -13.04
C ARG A 44 -0.70 -16.59 -11.94
N ARG A 45 -0.18 -15.41 -12.28
CA ARG A 45 0.25 -14.38 -11.30
C ARG A 45 -0.89 -13.95 -10.40
N ARG A 46 -2.10 -13.75 -10.95
CA ARG A 46 -3.29 -13.40 -10.15
C ARG A 46 -3.68 -14.51 -9.19
N SER A 47 -3.62 -15.77 -9.63
CA SER A 47 -3.89 -16.92 -8.76
C SER A 47 -2.89 -17.03 -7.61
N GLU A 48 -1.59 -16.91 -7.91
CA GLU A 48 -0.52 -16.95 -6.90
C GLU A 48 -0.65 -15.78 -5.91
N ALA A 49 -0.96 -14.58 -6.39
CA ALA A 49 -1.22 -13.42 -5.54
C ALA A 49 -2.46 -13.61 -4.66
N ALA A 50 -3.55 -14.19 -5.19
CA ALA A 50 -4.77 -14.46 -4.43
C ALA A 50 -4.54 -15.49 -3.32
N GLU A 51 -3.81 -16.56 -3.59
CA GLU A 51 -3.45 -17.57 -2.60
C GLU A 51 -2.56 -16.99 -1.50
N TYR A 52 -1.56 -16.18 -1.87
CA TYR A 52 -0.72 -15.46 -0.92
C TYR A 52 -1.54 -14.50 -0.03
N CYS A 53 -2.43 -13.70 -0.62
CA CYS A 53 -3.32 -12.80 0.12
C CYS A 53 -4.23 -13.56 1.10
N SER A 54 -4.79 -14.71 0.68
CA SER A 54 -5.61 -15.56 1.54
C SER A 54 -4.81 -16.10 2.74
N GLY A 55 -3.56 -16.54 2.50
CA GLY A 55 -2.64 -16.97 3.56
C GLY A 55 -2.37 -15.86 4.57
N LEU A 56 -2.10 -14.64 4.11
CA LEU A 56 -1.87 -13.48 4.98
C LEU A 56 -3.09 -13.12 5.81
N SER A 57 -4.30 -13.16 5.24
CA SER A 57 -5.52 -12.90 5.99
C SER A 57 -5.69 -13.87 7.16
N ARG A 58 -5.47 -15.18 6.92
CA ARG A 58 -5.57 -16.21 7.98
C ARG A 58 -4.54 -16.01 9.09
N ILE A 59 -3.31 -15.65 8.72
CA ILE A 59 -2.24 -15.35 9.68
C ILE A 59 -2.62 -14.12 10.51
N SER A 60 -3.07 -13.05 9.84
CA SER A 60 -3.50 -11.81 10.49
C SER A 60 -4.63 -12.05 11.49
N GLU A 61 -5.65 -12.84 11.11
CA GLU A 61 -6.75 -13.24 11.98
C GLU A 61 -6.29 -14.06 13.19
N THR A 62 -5.36 -14.99 12.97
CA THR A 62 -4.80 -15.81 14.05
C THR A 62 -4.09 -14.94 15.10
N PHE A 63 -3.24 -14.01 14.65
CA PHE A 63 -2.55 -13.10 15.56
C PHE A 63 -3.49 -12.07 16.18
N ARG A 64 -4.52 -11.61 15.46
CA ARG A 64 -5.57 -10.75 16.02
C ARG A 64 -6.26 -11.47 17.18
N SER A 65 -6.69 -12.71 16.97
CA SER A 65 -7.33 -13.52 18.01
C SER A 65 -6.42 -13.75 19.22
N LEU A 66 -5.14 -14.05 18.98
CA LEU A 66 -4.16 -14.24 20.05
C LEU A 66 -4.02 -12.96 20.90
N ARG A 67 -3.88 -11.81 20.23
CA ARG A 67 -3.71 -10.49 20.86
C ARG A 67 -4.99 -9.89 21.44
N SER A 68 -6.13 -10.56 21.31
CA SER A 68 -7.36 -10.22 22.04
C SER A 68 -7.39 -10.75 23.47
N SER A 69 -6.41 -11.57 23.86
CA SER A 69 -6.30 -12.14 25.21
C SER A 69 -5.08 -11.60 25.93
N SER A 70 -5.19 -11.42 27.26
CA SER A 70 -4.06 -10.92 28.05
C SER A 70 -2.92 -11.91 28.14
N HIS A 71 -3.19 -13.21 28.26
CA HIS A 71 -2.14 -14.22 28.38
C HIS A 71 -1.71 -14.75 27.00
N PRO A 72 -0.42 -14.81 26.67
CA PRO A 72 0.77 -14.68 27.53
C PRO A 72 1.45 -13.30 27.52
N PHE A 73 0.70 -12.25 27.17
CA PHE A 73 1.21 -10.90 26.96
C PHE A 73 1.20 -10.04 28.24
N ASP A 74 2.10 -9.07 28.30
CA ASP A 74 2.29 -8.21 29.47
C ASP A 74 2.11 -6.72 29.17
N VAL A 75 1.86 -6.36 27.92
CA VAL A 75 1.54 -5.01 27.47
C VAL A 75 0.15 -4.98 26.86
N CYS A 76 -0.63 -3.95 27.18
CA CYS A 76 -1.90 -3.65 26.54
C CYS A 76 -1.86 -2.25 25.92
N PHE A 77 -2.15 -2.17 24.62
CA PHE A 77 -2.38 -0.93 23.89
C PHE A 77 -3.88 -0.69 23.81
N LYS A 78 -4.35 0.40 24.42
CA LYS A 78 -5.77 0.79 24.43
C LYS A 78 -6.04 1.88 23.42
N PHE A 79 -6.92 1.56 22.48
CA PHE A 79 -7.43 2.48 21.46
C PHE A 79 -8.80 2.98 21.91
N GLU A 80 -8.81 4.04 22.73
CA GLU A 80 -10.03 4.51 23.40
C GLU A 80 -11.14 4.90 22.41
N ALA A 81 -10.76 5.50 21.29
CA ALA A 81 -11.69 5.88 20.23
C ALA A 81 -12.36 4.68 19.54
N GLU A 82 -11.66 3.54 19.45
CA GLU A 82 -12.17 2.33 18.81
C GLU A 82 -12.75 1.32 19.81
N GLY A 83 -12.48 1.49 21.11
CA GLY A 83 -12.83 0.51 22.13
C GLY A 83 -12.11 -0.83 21.94
N VAL A 84 -10.91 -0.80 21.34
CA VAL A 84 -10.11 -1.98 21.00
C VAL A 84 -8.87 -2.03 21.89
N ASP A 85 -8.61 -3.20 22.44
CA ASP A 85 -7.39 -3.50 23.18
C ASP A 85 -6.52 -4.46 22.36
N ILE A 86 -5.24 -4.15 22.23
CA ILE A 86 -4.25 -5.02 21.60
C ILE A 86 -3.21 -5.43 22.64
N TRP A 87 -3.09 -6.73 22.86
CA TRP A 87 -2.12 -7.29 23.80
C TRP A 87 -0.85 -7.76 23.08
N GLU A 88 0.32 -7.50 23.67
CA GLU A 88 1.60 -7.93 23.11
C GLU A 88 2.69 -8.06 24.19
N SER A 89 3.84 -8.67 23.86
CA SER A 89 4.94 -8.84 24.80
C SER A 89 5.92 -7.66 24.78
N SER A 90 6.18 -7.07 25.95
CA SER A 90 7.14 -5.97 26.13
C SER A 90 8.53 -6.37 25.65
N SER A 91 9.02 -7.52 26.12
CA SER A 91 10.34 -8.06 25.76
C SER A 91 10.49 -8.31 24.26
N PHE A 92 9.44 -8.82 23.60
CA PHE A 92 9.41 -8.99 22.16
C PHE A 92 9.52 -7.64 21.46
N LEU A 93 8.67 -6.66 21.82
CA LEU A 93 8.64 -5.35 21.17
C LEU A 93 9.94 -4.56 21.39
N SER A 94 10.50 -4.56 22.60
CA SER A 94 11.80 -3.92 22.90
C SER A 94 12.94 -4.54 22.11
N SER A 95 12.88 -5.84 21.79
CA SER A 95 13.89 -6.48 20.93
C SER A 95 13.81 -6.05 19.46
N LYS A 96 12.67 -5.48 19.05
CA LYS A 96 12.38 -5.11 17.65
C LYS A 96 12.50 -3.62 17.37
N SER A 97 12.39 -2.78 18.39
CA SER A 97 12.38 -1.32 18.23
C SER A 97 13.04 -0.64 19.44
N GLY A 98 13.92 0.33 19.14
CA GLY A 98 14.49 1.23 20.15
C GLY A 98 13.42 2.03 20.87
N TYR A 99 12.41 2.51 20.14
CA TYR A 99 11.25 3.20 20.71
C TYR A 99 10.56 2.35 21.79
N PHE A 100 10.21 1.10 21.50
CA PHE A 100 9.53 0.25 22.49
C PHE A 100 10.43 -0.11 23.67
N LYS A 101 11.73 -0.25 23.44
CA LYS A 101 12.71 -0.43 24.51
C LYS A 101 12.68 0.76 25.46
N ASP A 102 12.85 1.97 24.92
CA ASP A 102 12.86 3.20 25.71
C ASP A 102 11.49 3.44 26.39
N LEU A 103 10.38 3.16 25.71
CA LEU A 103 9.02 3.28 26.22
C LEU A 103 8.82 2.49 27.52
N PHE A 104 9.20 1.22 27.54
CA PHE A 104 8.98 0.34 28.68
C PHE A 104 10.02 0.51 29.79
N GLU A 105 11.27 0.86 29.44
CA GLU A 105 12.35 1.11 30.41
C GLU A 105 12.14 2.43 31.17
N SER A 106 11.93 3.54 30.45
CA SER A 106 11.97 4.90 31.02
C SER A 106 10.68 5.35 31.71
N GLY A 107 9.56 4.64 31.54
CA GLY A 107 8.29 4.98 32.19
C GLY A 107 7.68 6.30 31.69
N PHE A 108 7.71 6.53 30.36
CA PHE A 108 7.09 7.68 29.70
C PHE A 108 5.66 7.93 30.16
N ALA A 109 5.18 9.18 30.02
CA ALA A 109 3.82 9.60 30.34
C ALA A 109 2.73 8.79 29.61
N GLU A 110 3.06 8.24 28.43
CA GLU A 110 2.19 7.35 27.64
C GLU A 110 1.99 5.97 28.29
N THR A 111 2.90 5.57 29.18
CA THR A 111 2.89 4.27 29.85
C THR A 111 2.57 4.43 31.33
N THR A 112 1.34 4.14 31.73
CA THR A 112 1.03 3.96 33.16
C THR A 112 1.52 2.58 33.58
N LYS A 113 2.57 2.52 34.41
CA LYS A 113 2.95 1.29 35.11
C LYS A 113 1.92 1.05 36.22
N GLU A 114 0.96 0.17 35.98
CA GLU A 114 0.04 -0.27 37.05
C GLU A 114 0.77 -1.27 37.96
N ALA A 115 0.70 -1.04 39.27
CA ALA A 115 1.34 -1.90 40.26
C ALA A 115 0.65 -3.28 40.26
N ARG A 116 1.45 -4.36 40.18
CA ARG A 116 0.96 -5.74 40.23
C ARG A 116 0.23 -6.02 41.55
N GLU A 117 -1.06 -6.33 41.48
CA GLU A 117 -1.62 -7.33 42.39
C GLU A 117 -1.16 -8.70 41.87
N VAL A 118 -0.37 -9.40 42.67
CA VAL A 118 0.45 -10.58 42.28
C VAL A 118 -0.36 -11.76 41.71
N ASP A 119 -1.69 -11.74 41.83
CA ASP A 119 -2.56 -12.89 41.54
C ASP A 119 -3.44 -12.78 40.28
N ARG A 120 -3.27 -11.77 39.42
CA ARG A 120 -4.15 -11.63 38.24
C ARG A 120 -3.38 -11.60 36.92
N CYS A 121 -3.39 -12.74 36.21
CA CYS A 121 -2.94 -12.87 34.81
C CYS A 121 -3.70 -11.99 33.79
N ASN A 122 -4.66 -11.18 34.26
CA ASN A 122 -5.56 -10.35 33.44
C ASN A 122 -5.20 -8.86 33.51
N GLN A 123 -4.10 -8.48 34.17
CA GLN A 123 -3.66 -7.08 34.28
C GLN A 123 -2.38 -6.86 33.46
N PRO A 124 -2.31 -5.78 32.66
CA PRO A 124 -1.11 -5.45 31.91
C PRO A 124 -0.02 -4.94 32.87
N THR A 125 1.23 -5.34 32.65
CA THR A 125 2.38 -4.72 33.31
C THR A 125 2.64 -3.33 32.74
N HIS A 126 2.37 -3.14 31.45
CA HIS A 126 2.44 -1.84 30.77
C HIS A 126 1.11 -1.54 30.08
N LEU A 127 0.51 -0.41 30.43
CA LEU A 127 -0.66 0.12 29.75
C LEU A 127 -0.25 1.32 28.89
N VAL A 128 -0.42 1.19 27.57
CA VAL A 128 -0.15 2.26 26.60
C VAL A 128 -1.47 2.77 26.04
N ARG A 129 -1.73 4.07 26.13
CA ARG A 129 -2.95 4.68 25.58
C ARG A 129 -2.63 5.33 24.24
N ILE A 130 -3.42 5.00 23.22
CA ILE A 130 -3.26 5.49 21.86
C ILE A 130 -4.49 6.34 21.50
N SER A 131 -4.29 7.63 21.21
CA SER A 131 -5.38 8.59 20.97
C SER A 131 -5.70 8.78 19.50
N ASP A 132 -4.69 8.85 18.63
CA ASP A 132 -4.86 9.40 17.27
C ASP A 132 -4.60 8.37 16.16
N GLU A 133 -4.02 7.21 16.49
CA GLU A 133 -3.67 6.17 15.53
C GLU A 133 -4.70 5.03 15.51
N SER A 134 -4.92 4.45 14.32
CA SER A 134 -5.83 3.33 14.20
C SER A 134 -5.25 2.03 14.76
N SER A 135 -6.10 1.25 15.43
CA SER A 135 -5.72 -0.08 15.92
C SER A 135 -5.30 -1.01 14.78
N GLN A 136 -5.84 -0.81 13.58
CA GLN A 136 -5.51 -1.63 12.40
C GLN A 136 -4.05 -1.48 11.97
N ALA A 137 -3.52 -0.25 12.03
CA ALA A 137 -2.13 0.02 11.69
C ALA A 137 -1.19 -0.70 12.67
N PHE A 138 -1.50 -0.62 13.97
CA PHE A 138 -0.77 -1.35 15.00
C PHE A 138 -0.87 -2.87 14.82
N GLN A 139 -2.07 -3.41 14.54
CA GLN A 139 -2.22 -4.84 14.27
C GLN A 139 -1.40 -5.28 13.07
N ALA A 140 -1.40 -4.52 11.98
CA ALA A 140 -0.62 -4.82 10.79
C ALA A 140 0.88 -4.83 11.10
N ILE A 141 1.38 -3.82 11.80
CA ILE A 141 2.79 -3.72 12.21
C ILE A 141 3.18 -4.87 13.14
N PHE A 142 2.37 -5.17 14.16
CA PHE A 142 2.69 -6.26 15.07
C PHE A 142 2.63 -7.63 14.39
N THR A 143 1.71 -7.84 13.44
CA THR A 143 1.72 -9.03 12.59
C THR A 143 3.02 -9.11 11.80
N TRP A 144 3.43 -8.02 11.15
CA TRP A 144 4.69 -7.95 10.42
C TRP A 144 5.92 -8.22 11.29
N LEU A 145 5.98 -7.66 12.50
CA LEU A 145 7.08 -7.92 13.43
C LEU A 145 7.21 -9.40 13.80
N ARG A 146 6.08 -10.12 13.87
CA ARG A 146 6.01 -11.54 14.22
C ARG A 146 6.33 -12.46 13.04
N THR A 147 5.91 -12.09 11.84
CA THR A 147 5.90 -13.01 10.69
C THR A 147 6.82 -12.59 9.55
N GLY A 148 7.30 -11.34 9.56
CA GLY A 148 7.95 -10.69 8.43
C GLY A 148 6.98 -10.37 7.27
N GLN A 149 5.68 -10.63 7.46
CA GLN A 149 4.68 -10.48 6.41
C GLN A 149 3.65 -9.41 6.78
N MET A 150 3.34 -8.54 5.84
CA MET A 150 2.33 -7.50 6.00
C MET A 150 1.37 -7.50 4.81
N GLN A 151 0.08 -7.43 5.14
CA GLN A 151 -0.94 -7.07 4.17
C GLN A 151 -1.04 -5.55 4.15
N PHE A 152 -0.67 -4.96 3.01
CA PHE A 152 -0.95 -3.56 2.75
C PHE A 152 -2.31 -3.49 2.08
N ASP A 153 -3.15 -2.56 2.52
CA ASP A 153 -4.21 -2.17 1.60
C ASP A 153 -3.59 -1.36 0.48
N TRP A 154 -4.12 -1.55 -0.72
CA TRP A 154 -3.65 -0.85 -1.89
C TRP A 154 -3.83 0.65 -1.65
N LEU A 155 -2.81 1.46 -2.01
CA LEU A 155 -2.90 2.93 -2.01
C LEU A 155 -4.24 3.35 -2.58
N GLY A 156 -5.03 4.07 -1.77
CA GLY A 156 -6.49 4.12 -1.84
C GLY A 156 -7.05 3.80 -3.23
N THR A 157 -7.65 2.62 -3.39
CA THR A 157 -8.60 2.47 -4.49
C THR A 157 -9.63 3.58 -4.29
N ALA A 158 -9.83 4.44 -5.30
CA ALA A 158 -10.60 5.69 -5.17
C ALA A 158 -12.09 5.50 -4.78
N SER A 159 -12.50 4.28 -4.40
CA SER A 159 -13.77 3.96 -3.78
C SER A 159 -13.92 4.51 -2.35
N THR A 160 -12.86 4.99 -1.70
CA THR A 160 -12.90 5.51 -0.31
C THR A 160 -13.05 7.04 -0.18
N LEU A 161 -13.41 7.75 -1.25
CA LEU A 161 -13.84 9.16 -1.14
C LEU A 161 -15.25 9.31 -0.54
N THR A 162 -16.01 8.22 -0.42
CA THR A 162 -17.23 8.20 0.38
C THR A 162 -16.90 7.79 1.80
N ALA A 163 -16.88 8.77 2.69
CA ALA A 163 -16.85 8.57 4.14
C ALA A 163 -18.09 7.77 4.58
N HIS A 164 -18.08 6.44 4.45
CA HIS A 164 -18.99 5.56 5.20
C HIS A 164 -18.70 4.05 5.20
N ASP A 165 -17.81 3.52 4.36
CA ASP A 165 -17.50 2.07 4.36
C ASP A 165 -16.15 1.75 5.00
N SER A 166 -16.09 1.95 6.32
CA SER A 166 -15.00 1.48 7.21
C SER A 166 -14.99 -0.04 7.42
N GLN A 167 -15.56 -0.85 6.52
CA GLN A 167 -15.72 -2.30 6.74
C GLN A 167 -14.55 -3.16 6.24
N ASN A 168 -13.67 -2.63 5.38
CA ASN A 168 -12.44 -3.33 5.01
C ASN A 168 -11.30 -2.74 5.83
N GLY A 169 -10.97 -3.41 6.94
CA GLY A 169 -10.04 -2.91 7.95
C GLY A 169 -8.58 -2.95 7.52
N ALA A 170 -8.26 -2.25 6.44
CA ALA A 170 -7.01 -2.35 5.75
C ALA A 170 -6.32 -0.97 5.75
N THR A 171 -5.07 -0.99 6.23
CA THR A 171 -4.31 0.22 6.53
C THR A 171 -3.54 0.68 5.29
N SER A 172 -3.68 1.96 4.95
CA SER A 172 -2.93 2.58 3.86
C SER A 172 -1.42 2.52 4.08
N ALA A 173 -0.64 2.43 3.00
CA ALA A 173 0.82 2.42 3.08
C ALA A 173 1.39 3.68 3.77
N ALA A 174 0.76 4.85 3.59
CA ALA A 174 1.16 6.07 4.28
C ALA A 174 0.95 5.99 5.80
N SER A 175 -0.18 5.44 6.26
CA SER A 175 -0.40 5.22 7.70
C SER A 175 0.63 4.26 8.30
N ILE A 176 0.97 3.18 7.58
CA ILE A 176 2.03 2.27 8.01
C ILE A 176 3.39 2.97 8.03
N TYR A 177 3.72 3.76 7.01
CA TYR A 177 4.98 4.51 6.95
C TYR A 177 5.14 5.48 8.11
N LEU A 178 4.12 6.31 8.38
CA LEU A 178 4.16 7.28 9.46
C LEU A 178 4.31 6.59 10.82
N LEU A 179 3.56 5.50 11.03
CA LEU A 179 3.65 4.73 12.27
C LEU A 179 4.99 3.98 12.37
N ALA A 180 5.53 3.46 11.28
CA ALA A 180 6.84 2.84 11.25
C ALA A 180 7.96 3.84 11.59
N HIS A 181 7.86 5.08 11.10
CA HIS A 181 8.77 6.15 11.50
C HIS A 181 8.66 6.46 12.99
N TYR A 182 7.44 6.62 13.51
CA TYR A 182 7.18 6.88 14.92
C TYR A 182 7.77 5.78 15.82
N LEU A 183 7.51 4.52 15.46
CA LEU A 183 7.98 3.34 16.17
C LEU A 183 9.45 2.98 15.85
N GLN A 184 10.18 3.81 15.10
CA GLN A 184 11.59 3.61 14.74
C GLN A 184 11.87 2.25 14.06
N LEU A 185 10.99 1.83 13.15
CA LEU A 185 11.09 0.58 12.39
C LEU A 185 11.66 0.83 10.99
N SER A 186 12.96 1.14 10.88
CA SER A 186 13.60 1.57 9.61
C SER A 186 13.42 0.59 8.45
N GLN A 187 13.47 -0.73 8.70
CA GLN A 187 13.24 -1.72 7.65
C GLN A 187 11.81 -1.63 7.08
N LEU A 188 10.82 -1.37 7.94
CA LEU A 188 9.45 -1.23 7.51
C LEU A 188 9.23 0.09 6.74
N VAL A 189 9.92 1.16 7.16
CA VAL A 189 9.96 2.42 6.41
C VAL A 189 10.45 2.16 4.98
N GLU A 190 11.59 1.50 4.80
CA GLU A 190 12.13 1.17 3.47
C GLU A 190 11.14 0.35 2.63
N ILE A 191 10.53 -0.70 3.23
CA ILE A 191 9.52 -1.52 2.56
C ILE A 191 8.32 -0.67 2.12
N THR A 192 7.85 0.24 2.96
CA THR A 192 6.70 1.10 2.61
C THR A 192 7.04 2.09 1.50
N LEU A 193 8.26 2.64 1.49
CA LEU A 193 8.71 3.55 0.44
C LEU A 193 8.88 2.85 -0.91
N ASP A 194 9.50 1.66 -0.92
CA ASP A 194 9.62 0.83 -2.14
C ASP A 194 8.24 0.44 -2.68
N ARG A 195 7.28 0.11 -1.81
CA ARG A 195 5.91 -0.14 -2.24
C ARG A 195 5.25 1.08 -2.83
N VAL A 196 5.45 2.27 -2.26
CA VAL A 196 4.90 3.48 -2.86
C VAL A 196 5.45 3.68 -4.27
N ASP A 197 6.76 3.52 -4.49
CA ASP A 197 7.34 3.64 -5.84
C ASP A 197 6.72 2.67 -6.85
N ASN A 198 6.49 1.41 -6.45
CA ASN A 198 6.01 0.36 -7.35
C ASN A 198 4.50 0.41 -7.65
N TYR A 199 3.71 1.08 -6.79
CA TYR A 199 2.24 1.04 -6.85
C TYR A 199 1.58 2.43 -6.97
N LEU A 200 2.37 3.48 -7.13
CA LEU A 200 1.84 4.79 -7.47
C LEU A 200 1.17 4.76 -8.84
N THR A 201 0.01 5.39 -8.90
CA THR A 201 -0.76 5.58 -10.13
C THR A 201 -1.21 7.03 -10.22
N PRO A 202 -1.54 7.52 -11.42
CA PRO A 202 -2.11 8.86 -11.56
C PRO A 202 -3.39 9.06 -10.75
N ARG A 203 -4.11 7.97 -10.42
CA ARG A 203 -5.36 7.99 -9.68
C ARG A 203 -5.17 8.12 -8.17
N ASN A 204 -4.21 7.40 -7.58
CA ASN A 204 -4.05 7.36 -6.12
C ASN A 204 -3.11 8.45 -5.56
N VAL A 205 -2.20 9.00 -6.37
CA VAL A 205 -1.19 9.96 -5.90
C VAL A 205 -1.80 11.20 -5.25
N PHE A 206 -2.95 11.67 -5.74
CA PHE A 206 -3.64 12.82 -5.15
C PHE A 206 -4.17 12.55 -3.75
N VAL A 207 -4.78 11.38 -3.53
CA VAL A 207 -5.34 11.00 -2.23
C VAL A 207 -4.25 11.00 -1.16
N GLU A 208 -3.05 10.53 -1.51
CA GLU A 208 -1.92 10.51 -0.59
C GLU A 208 -1.29 11.91 -0.39
N LEU A 209 -1.23 12.74 -1.43
CA LEU A 209 -0.74 14.14 -1.32
C LEU A 209 -1.68 15.05 -0.51
N ALA A 210 -2.94 14.67 -0.35
CA ALA A 210 -3.94 15.42 0.42
C ALA A 210 -3.90 15.16 1.91
N ARG A 211 -3.03 14.25 2.35
CA ARG A 211 -2.81 14.01 3.76
C ARG A 211 -2.11 15.17 4.41
N ASP A 212 -2.32 15.32 5.72
CA ASP A 212 -1.54 16.27 6.51
C ASP A 212 -0.11 15.76 6.69
N TRP A 213 0.81 16.34 5.91
CA TRP A 213 2.24 16.06 5.96
C TRP A 213 3.00 17.00 6.91
N ARG A 214 2.33 17.90 7.64
CA ARG A 214 3.01 18.89 8.49
C ARG A 214 3.67 18.20 9.69
N GLY A 215 4.95 18.51 9.90
CA GLY A 215 5.76 17.89 10.96
C GLY A 215 5.97 16.39 10.78
N LYS A 216 5.63 15.82 9.62
CA LYS A 216 5.84 14.41 9.30
C LYS A 216 7.14 14.21 8.51
N PRO A 217 7.72 13.00 8.52
CA PRO A 217 8.84 12.64 7.64
C PRO A 217 8.50 12.90 6.16
N THR A 218 9.41 13.49 5.40
CA THR A 218 9.13 14.00 4.05
C THR A 218 9.41 13.02 2.93
N GLU A 219 10.14 11.93 3.18
CA GLU A 219 10.65 11.03 2.14
C GLU A 219 9.53 10.44 1.28
N MET A 220 8.42 10.03 1.91
CA MET A 220 7.23 9.59 1.18
C MET A 220 6.56 10.73 0.42
N LYS A 221 6.38 11.91 1.03
CA LYS A 221 5.82 13.11 0.38
C LYS A 221 6.62 13.48 -0.87
N ASP A 222 7.95 13.45 -0.77
CA ASP A 222 8.86 13.83 -1.84
C ASP A 222 8.75 12.86 -3.03
N LYS A 223 8.60 11.55 -2.76
CA LYS A 223 8.30 10.54 -3.79
C LYS A 223 6.95 10.76 -4.48
N LEU A 224 5.91 11.05 -3.70
CA LEU A 224 4.58 11.36 -4.23
C LEU A 224 4.62 12.58 -5.15
N LEU A 225 5.30 13.65 -4.71
CA LEU A 225 5.49 14.87 -5.50
C LEU A 225 6.28 14.60 -6.78
N ALA A 226 7.41 13.89 -6.69
CA ALA A 226 8.24 13.55 -7.84
C ALA A 226 7.46 12.75 -8.89
N TYR A 227 6.69 11.75 -8.44
CA TYR A 227 5.82 10.97 -9.33
C TYR A 227 4.74 11.85 -9.97
N ALA A 228 4.05 12.69 -9.19
CA ALA A 228 2.97 13.54 -9.69
C ALA A 228 3.46 14.55 -10.73
N VAL A 229 4.63 15.17 -10.51
CA VAL A 229 5.27 16.09 -11.47
C VAL A 229 5.64 15.36 -12.75
N ALA A 230 6.29 14.20 -12.65
CA ALA A 230 6.71 13.41 -13.82
C ALA A 230 5.51 12.94 -14.68
N ASN A 231 4.37 12.67 -14.04
CA ASN A 231 3.17 12.12 -14.70
C ASN A 231 2.01 13.13 -14.79
N TRP A 232 2.30 14.44 -14.70
CA TRP A 232 1.29 15.49 -14.54
C TRP A 232 0.18 15.45 -15.60
N ASN A 233 0.52 15.11 -16.85
CA ASN A 233 -0.44 15.06 -17.95
C ASN A 233 -1.52 14.00 -17.80
N GLU A 234 -1.23 12.89 -17.11
CA GLU A 234 -2.18 11.83 -16.80
C GLU A 234 -2.90 12.13 -15.49
N VAL A 235 -2.12 12.56 -14.49
CA VAL A 235 -2.59 12.94 -13.16
C VAL A 235 -3.71 13.99 -13.25
N LYS A 236 -3.52 15.07 -14.02
CA LYS A 236 -4.53 16.14 -14.18
C LYS A 236 -5.82 15.72 -14.90
N LYS A 237 -5.82 14.57 -15.58
CA LYS A 237 -7.01 14.00 -16.25
C LYS A 237 -7.79 13.06 -15.34
N SER A 238 -7.26 12.71 -14.17
CA SER A 238 -7.93 11.81 -13.26
C SER A 238 -9.20 12.44 -12.67
N ASP A 239 -10.22 11.61 -12.48
CA ASP A 239 -11.51 12.03 -11.91
C ASP A 239 -11.39 12.52 -10.45
N ASN A 240 -10.25 12.27 -9.80
CA ASN A 240 -9.98 12.63 -8.41
C ASN A 240 -9.51 14.08 -8.25
N LEU A 241 -9.13 14.79 -9.32
CA LEU A 241 -8.60 16.15 -9.20
C LEU A 241 -9.66 17.15 -8.70
N ALA A 242 -10.87 17.11 -9.25
CA ALA A 242 -11.95 18.02 -8.87
C ALA A 242 -12.39 17.88 -7.41
N PRO A 243 -12.72 16.68 -6.88
CA PRO A 243 -13.07 16.54 -5.47
C PRO A 243 -11.90 16.93 -4.56
N MET A 244 -10.67 16.65 -4.97
CA MET A 244 -9.48 17.04 -4.22
C MET A 244 -9.31 18.55 -4.11
N LEU A 245 -9.52 19.28 -5.21
CA LEU A 245 -9.46 20.74 -5.20
C LEU A 245 -10.49 21.36 -4.25
N THR A 246 -11.70 20.78 -4.20
CA THR A 246 -12.74 21.18 -3.25
C THR A 246 -12.29 20.91 -1.82
N GLU A 247 -11.78 19.71 -1.53
CA GLU A 247 -11.31 19.35 -0.18
C GLU A 247 -10.17 20.26 0.30
N VAL A 248 -9.21 20.56 -0.57
CA VAL A 248 -8.09 21.47 -0.26
C VAL A 248 -8.56 22.91 -0.09
N ALA A 249 -9.58 23.35 -0.83
CA ALA A 249 -10.16 24.68 -0.65
C ALA A 249 -10.87 24.80 0.71
N GLU A 250 -11.55 23.75 1.16
CA GLU A 250 -12.22 23.70 2.46
C GLU A 250 -11.24 23.49 3.63
N ASN A 251 -10.16 22.75 3.40
CA ASN A 251 -9.15 22.42 4.40
C ASN A 251 -7.72 22.65 3.87
N PRO A 252 -7.27 23.92 3.75
CA PRO A 252 -5.97 24.26 3.16
C PRO A 252 -4.78 23.58 3.84
N GLU A 253 -4.95 23.31 5.13
CA GLU A 253 -3.99 22.66 6.00
C GLU A 253 -3.70 21.20 5.62
N ARG A 254 -4.71 20.46 5.15
CA ARG A 254 -4.56 19.08 4.67
C ARG A 254 -3.96 19.03 3.27
N GLY A 255 -4.16 20.08 2.48
CA GLY A 255 -3.66 20.18 1.11
C GLY A 255 -2.26 20.74 0.94
N ALA A 256 -1.44 20.87 1.98
CA ALA A 256 -0.15 21.57 1.88
C ALA A 256 0.77 20.98 0.78
N ALA A 257 0.89 19.66 0.71
CA ALA A 257 1.68 18.99 -0.33
C ALA A 257 1.01 19.09 -1.72
N PHE A 258 -0.32 19.08 -1.77
CA PHE A 258 -1.04 19.32 -3.03
C PHE A 258 -0.84 20.76 -3.54
N LEU A 259 -0.86 21.77 -2.68
CA LEU A 259 -0.57 23.16 -3.05
C LEU A 259 0.88 23.31 -3.53
N GLU A 260 1.83 22.61 -2.90
CA GLU A 260 3.22 22.52 -3.35
C GLU A 260 3.30 21.94 -4.77
N LEU A 261 2.60 20.84 -5.06
CA LEU A 261 2.49 20.29 -6.41
C LEU A 261 1.96 21.32 -7.41
N MET A 262 0.88 22.04 -7.06
CA MET A 262 0.26 23.03 -7.94
C MET A 262 1.23 24.17 -8.28
N ARG A 263 2.04 24.61 -7.32
CA ARG A 263 3.12 25.59 -7.57
C ARG A 263 4.16 25.04 -8.55
N LEU A 264 4.60 23.80 -8.36
CA LEU A 264 5.61 23.15 -9.21
C LEU A 264 5.16 22.99 -10.67
N VAL A 265 3.89 22.65 -10.91
CA VAL A 265 3.39 22.31 -12.26
C VAL A 265 2.74 23.47 -13.01
N ILE A 266 2.23 24.50 -12.31
CA ILE A 266 1.59 25.68 -12.93
C ILE A 266 2.50 26.92 -12.86
N GLY A 267 3.54 26.91 -12.01
CA GLY A 267 4.42 28.06 -11.79
C GLY A 267 3.77 29.17 -10.98
N LEU A 268 2.86 28.80 -10.07
CA LEU A 268 2.23 29.71 -9.08
C LEU A 268 3.18 30.07 -7.93
#